data_AF-A0A6C1TV40-F1
#
_entry.id   AF-A0A6C1TV40-F1
#
_cell.length_a   1.000
_cell.length_b   1.000
_cell.length_c   1.000
_cell.angle_alpha   90.00
_cell.angle_beta   90.00
_cell.angle_gamma   90.00
#
_symmetry.space_group_name_H-M   'P 1'
#
loop_
_entity.id
_entity.type
_entity.pdbx_description
1 polymer ?
#
loop_
_entity_poly.entity_id
_entity_poly.type
_entity_poly.pdbx_seq_one_letter_code
_entity_poly.pdbx_strand_id
1 'polypeptide(L)' 'MTSSSPQRLDRSEIRHNLDAFKLHWRRRLDSWTQAEQGAIEKKYAQSFWADFLACFGVSAARMDLFEQDTAVSDV' A
#
# COMPACT_ATOMS: atom_id res chain seq x y z
N MET A 1 5.51 -17.64 27.69
CA MET A 1 5.39 -17.14 26.31
C MET A 1 4.11 -16.32 26.23
N THR A 2 4.21 -14.99 26.25
CA THR A 2 3.03 -14.11 26.09
C THR A 2 2.76 -13.96 24.59
N SER A 3 1.71 -14.59 24.09
CA SER A 3 1.19 -14.35 22.75
C SER A 3 0.65 -12.93 22.69
N SER A 4 1.36 -12.04 21.98
CA SER A 4 0.82 -10.74 21.61
C SER A 4 -0.36 -10.96 20.66
N SER A 5 -1.57 -10.76 21.18
CA SER A 5 -2.75 -10.70 20.30
C SER A 5 -2.55 -9.53 19.33
N PRO A 6 -2.84 -9.68 18.03
CA PRO A 6 -2.70 -8.60 17.08
C PRO A 6 -3.54 -7.41 17.57
N GLN A 7 -2.87 -6.31 17.90
CA GLN A 7 -3.51 -5.11 18.40
C GLN A 7 -4.36 -4.56 17.26
N ARG A 8 -5.69 -4.67 17.41
CA ARG A 8 -6.63 -4.19 16.41
C ARG A 8 -6.60 -2.66 16.45
N LEU A 9 -6.29 -2.05 15.31
CA LEU A 9 -6.40 -0.60 15.15
C LEU A 9 -7.84 -0.17 15.40
N ASP A 10 -8.02 0.94 16.12
CA ASP A 10 -9.32 1.55 16.27
C ASP A 10 -9.70 2.40 15.07
N ARG A 11 -10.96 2.84 15.01
CA ARG A 11 -11.48 3.63 13.89
C ARG A 11 -10.79 5.00 13.76
N SER A 12 -10.38 5.60 14.87
CA SER A 12 -9.72 6.90 14.87
C SER A 12 -8.30 6.80 14.31
N GLU A 13 -7.60 5.71 14.63
CA GLU A 13 -6.27 5.41 14.11
C GLU A 13 -6.32 5.07 12.62
N ILE A 14 -7.28 4.24 12.19
CA ILE A 14 -7.49 3.97 10.75
C ILE A 14 -7.79 5.27 9.98
N ARG A 15 -8.62 6.16 10.54
CA ARG A 15 -8.92 7.47 9.92
C ARG A 15 -7.65 8.29 9.76
N HIS A 16 -6.87 8.41 10.83
CA HIS A 16 -5.62 9.16 10.84
C HIS A 16 -4.65 8.62 9.77
N ASN A 17 -4.52 7.30 9.69
CA ASN A 17 -3.67 6.64 8.70
C ASN A 17 -4.15 6.92 7.26
N LEU A 18 -5.46 6.87 7.00
CA LEU A 18 -6.03 7.17 5.69
C LEU A 18 -5.83 8.64 5.28
N ASP A 19 -5.93 9.58 6.23
CA ASP A 19 -5.67 11.00 5.97
C ASP A 19 -4.19 11.23 5.60
N ALA A 20 -3.27 10.58 6.31
CA ALA A 20 -1.84 10.60 5.99
C ALA A 20 -1.54 9.96 4.62
N PHE A 21 -2.12 8.79 4.35
CA PHE A 21 -2.01 8.09 3.06
C PHE A 21 -2.46 8.98 1.91
N LYS A 22 -3.64 9.60 2.02
CA LYS A 22 -4.19 10.51 1.03
C LYS A 22 -3.26 11.68 0.77
N LEU A 23 -2.72 12.29 1.83
CA LEU A 23 -1.80 13.44 1.70
C LEU A 23 -0.49 13.04 1.01
N HIS A 24 0.08 11.90 1.37
CA HIS A 24 1.30 11.36 0.75
C HIS A 24 1.09 11.13 -0.75
N TRP A 25 0.06 10.37 -1.12
CA TRP A 25 -0.18 10.01 -2.52
C TRP A 25 -0.64 11.19 -3.36
N ARG A 26 -1.36 12.16 -2.80
CA ARG A 26 -1.70 13.40 -3.51
C ARG A 26 -0.43 14.16 -3.91
N ARG A 27 0.49 14.40 -2.97
CA ARG A 27 1.78 15.08 -3.27
C ARG A 27 2.59 14.33 -4.31
N ARG A 28 2.57 12.99 -4.25
CA ARG A 28 3.24 12.12 -5.21
C ARG A 28 2.67 12.29 -6.62
N LEU A 29 1.35 12.21 -6.76
CA LEU A 29 0.66 12.39 -8.04
C LEU A 29 0.91 13.79 -8.62
N ASP A 30 0.87 14.82 -7.78
CA ASP A 30 1.16 16.19 -8.21
C ASP A 30 2.60 16.31 -8.78
N SER A 31 3.57 15.59 -8.19
CA SER A 31 4.95 15.53 -8.71
C SER A 31 5.09 14.82 -10.05
N TRP A 32 4.18 13.90 -10.38
CA TRP A 32 4.21 13.17 -11.64
C TRP A 32 3.63 13.98 -12.79
N THR A 33 2.55 14.72 -12.54
CA THR A 33 2.00 15.66 -13.53
C THR A 33 3.05 16.68 -13.97
N GLN A 34 3.96 17.07 -13.08
CA GLN A 34 5.06 17.98 -13.40
C GLN A 34 6.19 17.34 -14.23
N ALA A 35 6.30 16.01 -14.25
CA ALA A 35 7.47 15.30 -14.78
C ALA A 35 7.24 14.58 -16.12
N GLU A 36 6.02 14.60 -16.69
CA GLU A 36 5.62 13.90 -17.94
C GLU A 36 6.11 12.44 -18.05
N GLN A 37 6.14 11.72 -16.92
CA GLN A 37 6.67 10.36 -16.91
C GLN A 37 5.64 9.37 -17.51
N GLY A 38 6.06 8.54 -18.46
CA GLY A 38 5.30 7.37 -18.91
C GLY A 38 5.51 6.15 -17.99
N ALA A 39 4.63 5.16 -18.06
CA ALA A 39 4.71 3.87 -17.35
C ALA A 39 4.74 3.94 -15.80
N ILE A 40 4.23 5.04 -15.22
CA ILE A 40 4.27 5.29 -13.78
C ILE A 40 3.38 4.30 -13.00
N GLU A 41 2.22 3.94 -13.54
CA GLU A 41 1.23 3.08 -12.87
C GLU A 41 1.83 1.74 -12.44
N LYS A 42 2.56 1.06 -13.34
CA LYS A 42 3.19 -0.23 -13.03
C LYS A 42 4.31 -0.12 -12.00
N LYS A 43 5.07 0.98 -12.03
CA LYS A 43 6.20 1.22 -11.11
C LYS A 43 5.75 1.43 -9.65
N TYR A 44 4.55 1.98 -9.45
CA TYR A 44 4.08 2.39 -8.12
C TYR A 44 2.90 1.59 -7.60
N ALA A 45 2.33 0.66 -8.37
CA ALA A 45 1.23 -0.19 -7.93
C ALA A 45 1.54 -0.93 -6.62
N GLN A 46 2.71 -1.57 -6.52
CA GLN A 46 3.09 -2.34 -5.33
C GLN A 46 3.21 -1.45 -4.08
N SER A 47 3.88 -0.31 -4.19
CA SER A 47 4.03 0.64 -3.07
C SER A 47 2.70 1.27 -2.67
N PHE A 48 1.85 1.61 -3.64
CA PHE A 48 0.51 2.13 -3.38
C PHE A 48 -0.33 1.17 -2.53
N TRP A 49 -0.39 -0.10 -2.94
CA TRP A 49 -1.15 -1.10 -2.20
C TRP A 49 -0.52 -1.40 -0.84
N ALA A 50 0.81 -1.30 -0.70
CA ALA A 50 1.50 -1.50 0.58
C ALA A 50 1.16 -0.43 1.59
N ASP A 51 1.23 0.82 1.18
CA ASP A 51 0.88 1.95 2.04
C ASP A 51 -0.62 1.90 2.40
N PHE A 52 -1.48 1.49 1.47
CA PHE A 52 -2.91 1.35 1.72
C PHE A 52 -3.21 0.27 2.75
N LEU A 53 -2.64 -0.93 2.58
CA LEU A 53 -2.84 -2.05 3.52
C LEU A 53 -2.26 -1.76 4.91
N ALA A 54 -1.16 -1.02 4.97
CA ALA A 54 -0.57 -0.56 6.22
C ALA A 54 -1.52 0.34 7.03
N CYS A 55 -2.45 1.06 6.38
CA CYS A 55 -3.47 1.85 7.08
C CYS A 55 -4.36 0.99 8.01
N PHE A 56 -4.46 -0.30 7.74
CA PHE A 56 -5.24 -1.29 8.48
C PHE A 56 -4.39 -2.22 9.35
N GLY A 57 -3.09 -1.95 9.49
CA GLY A 57 -2.15 -2.79 10.23
C GLY A 57 -1.80 -4.09 9.52
N VAL A 58 -2.03 -4.18 8.20
CA VAL A 58 -1.60 -5.31 7.38
C VAL A 58 -0.18 -5.04 6.88
N SER A 59 0.78 -5.89 7.26
CA SER A 59 2.17 -5.74 6.83
C SER A 59 2.35 -6.09 5.36
N ALA A 60 3.27 -5.38 4.68
CA ALA A 60 3.64 -5.62 3.28
C ALA A 60 4.18 -7.04 3.01
N ALA A 61 4.64 -7.77 4.03
CA ALA A 61 5.01 -9.18 3.91
C ALA A 61 3.83 -10.07 3.46
N ARG A 62 2.58 -9.60 3.61
CA ARG A 62 1.38 -10.27 3.09
C ARG A 62 1.09 -9.93 1.63
N MET A 63 1.84 -8.99 1.03
CA MET A 63 1.64 -8.57 -0.35
C MET A 63 2.44 -9.36 -1.38
N ASP A 64 3.59 -9.91 -0.97
CA ASP A 64 4.34 -10.90 -1.78
C ASP A 64 3.46 -12.12 -2.12
N LEU A 65 2.41 -12.40 -1.34
CA LEU A 65 1.43 -13.44 -1.63
C LEU A 65 0.56 -13.14 -2.87
N PHE A 66 0.36 -11.86 -3.23
CA PHE A 66 -0.42 -11.49 -4.41
C PHE A 66 0.43 -11.45 -5.69
N GLU A 67 1.76 -11.46 -5.60
CA GLU A 67 2.63 -11.66 -6.76
C GLU A 67 2.71 -13.16 -7.17
N GLN A 68 2.48 -14.08 -6.23
CA GLN A 68 2.50 -15.53 -6.50
C GLN A 68 1.41 -16.03 -7.47
N ASP A 69 0.29 -15.32 -7.61
CA ASP A 69 -0.78 -15.70 -8.57
C ASP A 69 -0.60 -15.07 -9.97
N THR A 70 0.32 -14.13 -10.15
CA THR A 70 0.61 -13.51 -11.46
C THR A 70 1.66 -14.27 -12.29
N ALA A 71 2.19 -15.39 -11.78
CA ALA A 71 3.29 -16.14 -12.40
C ALA A 71 2.87 -17.46 -13.07
N VAL A 72 1.59 -17.74 -13.29
CA VAL A 72 1.18 -18.94 -14.03
C VAL A 72 0.05 -18.64 -15.00
N SER A 73 0.41 -18.36 -16.26
CA SER A 73 -0.11 -19.08 -17.44
C SER A 73 0.41 -18.40 -18.73
N ASP A 74 1.71 -18.51 -18.96
CA ASP A 74 2.30 -18.43 -20.32
C ASP A 74 2.88 -19.82 -20.61
N VAL A 75 2.00 -20.76 -20.95
CA VAL A 75 2.27 -22.05 -21.61
C VAL A 75 1.15 -22.32 -22.60
#